data_AF-A0A9E6RY97-F1
#
_entry.id   AF-A0A9E6RY97-F1
#
_cell.length_a   1.000
_cell.length_b   1.000
_cell.length_c   1.000
_cell.angle_alpha   90.00
_cell.angle_beta   90.00
_cell.angle_gamma   90.00
#
_symmetry.space_group_name_H-M   'P 1'
#
loop_
_entity.id
_entity.type
_entity.pdbx_description
1 polymer ?
#
loop_
_entity_poly.entity_id
_entity_poly.type
_entity_poly.pdbx_seq_one_letter_code
_entity_poly.pdbx_strand_id
1 'polypeptide(L)'
;MVWCTLNMKKFFSWFNNDIEVSQESNFQCAGDFLKSKLLIKGMNNQLEIAENAKITNYEIVIKGKNNSLVFESNTQGDGNFAQLTIWQEEEEDE
;
A
#
# COMPACT_ATOMS: atom_id res chain seq x y z
N MET A 1 12.68 9.99 -13.83
CA MET A 1 12.65 8.65 -13.21
C MET A 1 12.93 8.85 -11.73
N VAL A 2 11.89 8.86 -10.90
CA VAL A 2 12.02 9.15 -9.46
C VAL A 2 12.01 7.81 -8.73
N TRP A 3 13.16 7.42 -8.20
CA TRP A 3 13.29 6.31 -7.25
C TRP A 3 12.98 6.82 -5.84
N CYS A 4 12.16 6.10 -5.08
CA CYS A 4 11.96 6.34 -3.66
C CYS A 4 12.31 5.08 -2.88
N THR A 5 13.57 5.00 -2.44
CA THR A 5 13.96 4.19 -1.29
C THR A 5 14.09 5.14 -0.11
N LEU A 6 13.25 5.07 0.93
CA LEU A 6 13.59 5.75 2.19
C LEU A 6 12.78 5.26 3.40
N ASN A 7 13.52 4.60 4.30
CA ASN A 7 13.24 4.43 5.73
C ASN A 7 13.00 5.80 6.39
N MET A 8 11.76 6.05 6.86
CA MET A 8 11.30 7.01 7.87
C MET A 8 9.81 7.32 7.58
N LYS A 9 9.00 7.53 8.63
CA LYS A 9 7.55 7.78 8.58
C LYS A 9 7.32 9.00 7.72
N LYS A 10 7.03 8.78 6.44
CA LYS A 10 6.81 9.82 5.46
C LYS A 10 5.32 9.82 5.17
N PHE A 11 4.65 10.86 5.64
CA PHE A 11 3.34 11.23 5.11
C PHE A 11 3.57 11.73 3.69
N PHE A 12 3.09 10.98 2.69
CA PHE A 12 3.15 11.38 1.30
C PHE A 12 1.76 11.88 0.91
N SER A 13 1.60 13.20 0.78
CA SER A 13 0.46 13.77 0.08
C SER A 13 0.83 13.85 -1.40
N TRP A 14 0.42 12.86 -2.18
CA TRP A 14 0.38 12.98 -3.64
C TRP A 14 -0.98 13.55 -4.02
N PHE A 15 -1.01 14.42 -5.03
CA PHE A 15 -2.06 15.39 -5.35
C PHE A 15 -3.55 14.92 -5.45
N ASN A 16 -3.90 13.66 -5.13
CA ASN A 16 -5.28 13.17 -4.96
C ASN A 16 -5.40 11.91 -4.06
N ASN A 17 -4.36 11.55 -3.29
CA ASN A 17 -4.35 10.34 -2.47
C ASN A 17 -3.83 10.61 -1.06
N ASP A 18 -4.44 9.94 -0.08
CA ASP A 18 -3.98 9.93 1.31
C ASP A 18 -3.18 8.67 1.56
N ILE A 19 -1.86 8.80 1.76
CA ILE A 19 -0.95 7.68 2.00
C ILE A 19 -0.27 7.84 3.35
N GLU A 20 -0.54 6.89 4.25
CA GLU A 20 0.09 6.76 5.56
C GLU A 20 0.73 5.36 5.69
N VAL A 21 2.03 5.32 5.94
CA VAL A 21 2.81 4.08 6.03
C VAL A 21 3.64 4.08 7.31
N SER A 22 3.51 3.01 8.10
CA SER A 22 4.35 2.78 9.28
C SER A 22 5.83 2.79 8.93
N GLN A 23 6.67 3.24 9.87
CA GLN A 23 8.12 3.40 9.70
C GLN A 23 8.84 2.14 9.24
N GLU A 24 8.30 1.00 9.63
CA GLU A 24 8.88 -0.33 9.42
C GLU A 24 8.22 -1.07 8.27
N SER A 25 7.33 -0.40 7.54
CA SER A 25 6.69 -0.96 6.34
C SER A 25 7.22 -0.25 5.10
N ASN A 26 7.19 -0.95 3.99
CA ASN A 26 7.66 -0.48 2.70
C ASN A 26 6.48 -0.29 1.75
N PHE A 27 6.43 0.86 1.09
CA PHE A 27 5.52 1.13 -0.01
C PHE A 27 6.30 1.57 -1.24
N GLN A 28 6.15 0.80 -2.32
CA GLN A 28 6.74 1.08 -3.63
C GLN A 28 5.64 1.29 -4.66
N CYS A 29 5.72 2.38 -5.43
CA CYS A 29 4.74 2.73 -6.43
C CYS A 29 5.42 3.20 -7.71
N ALA A 30 5.43 2.33 -8.72
CA ALA A 30 5.89 2.60 -10.08
C ALA A 30 4.73 2.77 -11.06
N GLY A 31 3.55 2.19 -10.77
CA GLY A 31 2.31 2.39 -11.52
C GLY A 31 1.45 3.55 -11.03
N ASP A 32 0.22 3.61 -11.52
CA ASP A 32 -0.79 4.61 -11.16
C ASP A 32 -1.64 4.14 -9.98
N PHE A 33 -1.61 4.91 -8.89
CA PHE A 33 -2.54 4.78 -7.77
C PHE A 33 -3.32 6.09 -7.67
N LEU A 34 -4.62 6.11 -7.93
CA LEU A 34 -5.39 7.36 -8.07
C LEU A 34 -6.73 7.31 -7.36
N LYS A 35 -7.13 8.42 -6.72
CA LYS A 35 -8.39 8.55 -5.97
C LYS A 35 -8.53 7.44 -4.92
N SER A 36 -7.41 7.04 -4.35
CA SER A 36 -7.31 5.91 -3.44
C SER A 36 -6.60 6.36 -2.17
N LYS A 37 -6.87 5.63 -1.08
CA LYS A 37 -6.26 5.83 0.22
C LYS A 37 -5.50 4.58 0.62
N LEU A 38 -4.33 4.78 1.21
CA LEU A 38 -3.49 3.71 1.72
C LEU A 38 -3.14 3.98 3.18
N LEU A 39 -3.39 3.00 4.04
CA LEU A 39 -3.11 3.07 5.46
C LEU A 39 -2.46 1.78 5.96
N ILE A 40 -1.14 1.81 6.13
CA ILE A 40 -0.36 0.69 6.66
C ILE A 40 0.02 0.99 8.11
N LYS A 41 -0.74 0.45 9.06
CA LYS A 41 -0.55 0.68 10.50
C LYS A 41 0.36 -0.34 11.17
N GLY A 42 0.35 -1.58 10.69
CA GLY A 42 1.18 -2.64 11.24
C GLY A 42 2.65 -2.53 10.83
N MET A 43 3.48 -3.46 11.31
CA MET A 43 4.93 -3.47 11.12
C MET A 43 5.35 -4.48 10.03
N ASN A 44 6.50 -4.26 9.39
CA ASN A 44 7.08 -5.17 8.40
C ASN A 44 6.16 -5.54 7.23
N ASN A 45 5.25 -4.65 6.82
CA ASN A 45 4.40 -4.90 5.66
C ASN A 45 5.06 -4.37 4.38
N GLN A 46 4.79 -5.03 3.26
CA GLN A 46 5.21 -4.61 1.94
C GLN A 46 3.99 -4.37 1.06
N LEU A 47 3.94 -3.22 0.41
CA LEU A 47 3.00 -2.95 -0.68
C LEU A 47 3.77 -2.49 -1.92
N GLU A 48 3.50 -3.13 -3.05
CA GLU A 48 4.07 -2.77 -4.34
C GLU A 48 2.98 -2.53 -5.39
N ILE A 49 3.12 -1.44 -6.14
CA ILE A 49 2.34 -1.15 -7.34
C ILE A 49 3.33 -1.07 -8.51
N ALA A 50 3.41 -2.14 -9.29
CA ALA A 50 4.39 -2.29 -10.36
C ALA A 50 4.08 -1.39 -11.57
N GLU A 51 5.04 -1.31 -12.50
CA GLU A 51 4.93 -0.46 -13.69
C GLU A 51 3.68 -0.77 -14.53
N ASN A 52 3.06 0.29 -15.09
CA ASN A 52 1.83 0.21 -15.89
C ASN A 52 0.61 -0.39 -15.17
N ALA A 53 0.70 -0.71 -13.87
CA ALA A 53 -0.48 -1.00 -13.07
C ALA A 53 -1.33 0.26 -12.90
N LYS A 54 -2.66 0.12 -12.91
CA LYS A 54 -3.61 1.22 -12.72
C LYS A 54 -4.66 0.82 -11.70
N ILE A 55 -4.52 1.35 -10.49
CA ILE A 55 -5.35 1.03 -9.33
C ILE A 55 -6.09 2.28 -8.88
N THR A 56 -7.42 2.26 -8.96
CA THR A 56 -8.25 3.46 -8.68
C THR A 56 -9.39 3.19 -7.71
N ASN A 57 -9.81 4.22 -6.97
CA ASN A 57 -10.97 4.20 -6.09
C ASN A 57 -10.94 3.06 -5.03
N TYR A 58 -9.81 2.86 -4.36
CA TYR A 58 -9.68 1.91 -3.25
C TYR A 58 -9.37 2.61 -1.94
N GLU A 59 -9.85 2.08 -0.82
CA GLU A 59 -9.22 2.29 0.49
C GLU A 59 -8.52 1.01 0.93
N ILE A 60 -7.20 1.01 0.97
CA ILE A 60 -6.38 -0.14 1.39
C ILE A 60 -5.90 0.09 2.82
N VAL A 61 -6.26 -0.83 3.72
CA VAL A 61 -5.86 -0.78 5.13
C VAL A 61 -5.13 -2.06 5.53
N ILE A 62 -3.87 -1.95 5.93
CA ILE A 62 -3.06 -3.06 6.42
C ILE A 62 -2.82 -2.86 7.91
N LYS A 63 -3.46 -3.69 8.74
CA LYS A 63 -3.40 -3.61 10.21
C LYS A 63 -2.49 -4.66 10.84
N GLY A 64 -2.32 -5.82 10.18
CA GLY A 64 -1.46 -6.92 10.65
C GLY A 64 0.03 -6.65 10.43
N LYS A 65 0.88 -7.63 10.77
CA LYS A 65 2.33 -7.58 10.52
C LYS A 65 2.75 -8.56 9.42
N ASN A 66 3.92 -8.34 8.82
CA ASN A 66 4.55 -9.28 7.87
C ASN A 66 3.71 -9.61 6.61
N ASN A 67 2.81 -8.71 6.20
CA ASN A 67 1.99 -8.92 5.00
C ASN A 67 2.71 -8.42 3.75
N SER A 68 2.40 -9.04 2.60
CA SER A 68 2.81 -8.54 1.29
C SER A 68 1.60 -8.43 0.37
N LEU A 69 1.40 -7.26 -0.22
CA LEU A 69 0.41 -7.03 -1.27
C LEU A 69 1.12 -6.47 -2.51
N VAL A 70 0.88 -7.08 -3.66
CA VAL A 70 1.51 -6.68 -4.92
C VAL A 70 0.43 -6.52 -5.99
N PHE A 71 0.40 -5.34 -6.61
CA PHE A 71 -0.30 -5.13 -7.87
C PHE A 71 0.72 -5.25 -9.00
N GLU A 72 0.66 -6.37 -9.71
CA GLU A 72 1.62 -6.68 -10.77
C GLU A 72 1.49 -5.77 -12.00
N SER A 73 2.52 -5.79 -12.85
CA SER A 73 2.60 -4.92 -14.02
C SER A 73 1.41 -5.11 -14.96
N ASN A 74 0.92 -4.00 -15.51
CA ASN A 74 -0.25 -3.96 -16.41
C ASN A 74 -1.59 -4.40 -15.77
N THR A 75 -1.64 -4.61 -14.45
CA THR A 75 -2.90 -4.88 -13.74
C THR A 75 -3.79 -3.65 -13.74
N GLN A 76 -5.08 -3.83 -14.00
CA GLN A 76 -6.09 -2.76 -13.87
C GLN A 76 -7.11 -3.15 -12.81
N GLY A 77 -7.29 -2.29 -11.81
CA GLY A 77 -8.26 -2.48 -10.74
C GLY A 77 -9.01 -1.18 -10.46
N ASP A 78 -10.34 -1.25 -10.47
CA ASP A 78 -11.20 -0.18 -9.97
C ASP A 78 -12.00 -0.71 -8.78
N GLY A 79 -11.71 -0.16 -7.60
CA GLY A 79 -12.34 -0.57 -6.36
C GLY A 79 -13.75 -0.04 -6.22
N ASN A 80 -14.15 0.94 -7.01
CA ASN A 80 -15.44 1.62 -6.89
C ASN A 80 -15.72 2.07 -5.43
N PHE A 81 -14.69 2.59 -4.76
CA PHE A 81 -14.64 2.97 -3.35
C PHE A 81 -14.73 1.80 -2.35
N ALA A 82 -14.41 0.57 -2.77
CA ALA A 82 -14.29 -0.57 -1.89
C ALA A 82 -13.10 -0.43 -0.93
N GLN A 83 -13.28 -0.98 0.26
CA GLN A 83 -12.23 -1.10 1.26
C GLN A 83 -11.63 -2.51 1.24
N LEU A 84 -10.31 -2.59 1.08
CA LEU A 84 -9.53 -3.82 1.23
C LEU A 84 -8.81 -3.76 2.57
N THR A 85 -9.19 -4.63 3.50
CA THR A 85 -8.53 -4.74 4.81
C THR A 85 -7.75 -6.03 4.89
N ILE A 86 -6.44 -5.92 5.15
CA ILE A 86 -5.57 -7.07 5.43
C ILE A 86 -5.29 -7.09 6.94
N TRP A 87 -5.67 -8.20 7.55
CA TRP A 87 -5.50 -8.44 8.97
C TRP A 87 -4.98 -9.86 9.16
N GLN A 88 -3.67 -9.97 9.40
CA GLN A 88 -3.02 -11.20 9.80
C GLN A 88 -2.59 -11.02 11.26
N GLU A 89 -3.17 -11.83 12.14
CA GLU A 89 -2.74 -11.97 13.53
C GLU A 89 -1.57 -12.96 13.56
N GLU A 90 -0.55 -12.71 14.39
CA GLU A 90 0.44 -13.73 14.71
C GLU A 90 -0.29 -14.81 15.52
N GLU A 91 -0.27 -16.06 15.07
CA GLU A 91 -0.51 -17.17 15.99
C GLU A 91 0.55 -17.03 17.09
N GLU A 92 0.11 -16.91 18.35
CA GLU A 92 1.02 -17.12 19.47
C GLU A 92 1.51 -18.57 19.32
N ASP A 93 2.78 -18.74 18.97
CA ASP A 93 3.45 -20.04 19.04
C ASP A 93 3.34 -20.52 20.51
N GLU A 94 2.38 -21.40 20.80
CA GLU A 94 2.28 -22.13 22.08
C GLU A 94 3.47 -23.08 22.29
#